data_AF-A0A7K0ZP09-F1
#
_entry.id   AF-A0A7K0ZP09-F1
#
_cell.length_a   1.000
_cell.length_b   1.000
_cell.length_c   1.000
_cell.angle_alpha   90.00
_cell.angle_beta   90.00
_cell.angle_gamma   90.00
#
_symmetry.space_group_name_H-M   'P 1'
#
loop_
_entity.id
_entity.type
_entity.pdbx_description
1 polymer ?
#
loop_
_entity_poly.entity_id
_entity_poly.type
_entity_poly.pdbx_seq_one_letter_code
_entity_poly.pdbx_strand_id
1 'polypeptide(L)' 'MSTSPTTQPRISTPTGFAALGVPDNVDQGLAAAGFSAPFAIQTEAIPVAMRGLDVCGRARTGSGKTLAFGVP' A
#
# COMPACT_ATOMS: atom_id res chain seq x y z
N MET A 1 3.73 33.81 12.68
CA MET A 1 4.52 32.56 12.81
C MET A 1 3.74 31.59 13.69
N SER A 2 3.17 30.53 13.12
CA SER A 2 2.77 29.29 13.83
C SER A 2 2.30 28.27 12.80
N THR A 3 3.22 27.46 12.29
CA THR A 3 2.89 26.23 11.56
C THR A 3 3.00 25.09 12.55
N SER A 4 1.87 24.70 13.15
CA SER A 4 1.80 23.48 13.95
C SER A 4 2.15 22.29 13.04
N PRO A 5 3.11 21.42 13.41
CA PRO A 5 3.32 20.19 12.66
C PRO A 5 2.06 19.32 12.86
N THR A 6 1.31 19.12 11.79
CA THR A 6 0.24 18.11 11.76
C THR A 6 0.87 16.79 12.19
N THR A 7 0.52 16.31 13.38
CA THR A 7 1.00 15.02 13.91
C THR A 7 0.33 13.94 13.08
N GLN A 8 0.96 13.55 11.97
CA GLN A 8 0.53 12.41 11.18
C GLN A 8 0.69 11.16 12.05
N PRO A 9 -0.31 10.25 12.09
CA PRO A 9 -0.21 9.04 12.88
C PRO A 9 1.03 8.25 12.46
N ARG A 10 1.89 7.90 13.42
CA ARG A 10 3.08 7.07 13.17
C ARG A 10 2.62 5.63 12.96
N ILE A 11 2.54 5.21 11.71
CA ILE A 11 2.39 3.81 11.35
C ILE A 11 3.79 3.19 11.31
N SER A 12 3.94 2.04 11.94
CA SER A 12 5.18 1.27 11.96
C SER A 12 5.08 0.08 11.01
N THR A 13 6.20 -0.31 10.42
CA THR A 13 6.30 -1.53 9.62
C THR A 13 6.36 -2.77 10.53
N PRO A 14 5.97 -3.97 10.04
CA PRO A 14 5.43 -4.23 8.71
C PRO A 14 3.96 -3.82 8.57
N THR A 15 3.59 -3.21 7.44
CA THR A 15 2.21 -2.74 7.18
C THR A 15 1.30 -3.79 6.55
N GLY A 16 1.73 -5.06 6.54
CA GLY A 16 1.06 -6.16 5.84
C GLY A 16 1.36 -6.23 4.34
N PHE A 17 1.84 -5.15 3.71
CA PHE A 17 2.26 -5.16 2.31
C PHE A 17 3.55 -5.96 2.09
N ALA A 18 4.47 -5.95 3.07
CA ALA A 18 5.66 -6.82 3.04
C ALA A 18 5.31 -8.31 2.82
N ALA A 19 4.21 -8.79 3.41
CA ALA A 19 3.74 -10.17 3.22
C ALA A 19 3.19 -10.47 1.81
N LEU A 20 2.90 -9.43 1.01
CA LEU A 20 2.45 -9.54 -0.37
C LEU A 20 3.62 -9.60 -1.37
N GLY A 21 4.86 -9.56 -0.88
CA GLY A 21 6.07 -9.55 -1.71
C GLY A 21 6.61 -8.15 -2.02
N VAL A 22 6.09 -7.11 -1.36
CA VAL A 22 6.57 -5.74 -1.51
C VAL A 22 7.92 -5.56 -0.79
N PRO A 23 8.92 -4.91 -1.41
CA PRO A 23 10.21 -4.65 -0.78
C PRO A 23 10.10 -3.78 0.49
N ASP A 24 11.02 -3.98 1.45
CA ASP A 24 11.00 -3.29 2.75
C ASP A 24 11.02 -1.75 2.64
N ASN A 25 11.76 -1.20 1.68
CA ASN A 25 11.81 0.25 1.45
C ASN A 25 10.45 0.81 1.00
N VAL A 26 9.67 0.02 0.26
CA VAL A 26 8.32 0.40 -0.18
C VAL A 26 7.34 0.26 0.98
N ASP A 27 7.41 -0.81 1.78
CA ASP A 27 6.59 -0.98 3.01
C ASP A 27 6.84 0.16 4.01
N GLN A 28 8.09 0.60 4.17
CA GLN A 28 8.45 1.79 4.96
C GLN A 28 7.84 3.08 4.40
N GLY A 29 7.90 3.26 3.08
CA GLY A 29 7.27 4.40 2.41
C GLY A 29 5.75 4.42 2.60
N LEU A 30 5.11 3.26 2.52
CA LEU A 30 3.67 3.09 2.76
C LEU A 30 3.31 3.41 4.22
N ALA A 31 4.11 2.94 5.19
CA ALA A 31 3.95 3.29 6.60
C ALA A 31 4.07 4.81 6.82
N ALA A 32 5.10 5.44 6.24
CA ALA A 32 5.32 6.89 6.33
C ALA A 32 4.18 7.70 5.68
N ALA A 33 3.57 7.16 4.62
CA ALA A 33 2.42 7.76 3.96
C ALA A 33 1.08 7.52 4.70
N GLY A 34 1.08 6.72 5.77
CA GLY A 34 -0.11 6.47 6.58
C GLY A 34 -0.94 5.25 6.14
N PHE A 35 -0.36 4.29 5.43
CA PHE A 35 -0.99 3.00 5.14
C PHE A 35 -0.59 1.94 6.16
N SER A 36 -1.57 1.38 6.89
CA SER A 36 -1.34 0.35 7.93
C SER A 36 -1.68 -1.08 7.51
N ALA A 37 -2.50 -1.26 6.47
CA ALA A 37 -2.92 -2.58 6.01
C ALA A 37 -3.39 -2.52 4.55
N PRO A 38 -3.17 -3.59 3.76
CA PRO A 38 -3.72 -3.69 2.41
C PRO A 38 -5.23 -3.94 2.42
N PHE A 39 -5.93 -3.42 1.42
CA PHE A 39 -7.33 -3.78 1.15
C PHE A 39 -7.44 -5.08 0.36
N ALA A 40 -8.63 -5.70 0.38
CA ALA A 40 -8.87 -6.99 -0.29
C ALA A 40 -8.45 -7.03 -1.77
N ILE A 41 -8.66 -5.95 -2.54
CA ILE A 41 -8.19 -5.94 -3.95
C ILE A 41 -6.66 -5.92 -4.07
N GLN A 42 -5.97 -5.32 -3.10
CA GLN A 42 -4.51 -5.23 -3.06
C GLN A 42 -3.89 -6.57 -2.66
N THR A 43 -4.50 -7.29 -1.70
CA THR A 43 -4.03 -8.63 -1.30
C THR A 43 -4.11 -9.65 -2.42
N GLU A 44 -5.08 -9.51 -3.33
CA GLU A 44 -5.21 -10.36 -4.50
C GLU A 44 -4.32 -9.89 -5.67
N ALA A 45 -4.27 -8.58 -5.94
CA ALA A 45 -3.59 -8.05 -7.12
C ALA A 45 -2.07 -7.97 -6.98
N ILE A 46 -1.56 -7.52 -5.83
CA ILE A 46 -0.13 -7.23 -5.64
C ILE A 46 0.72 -8.50 -5.83
N PRO A 47 0.42 -9.66 -5.21
CA PRO A 47 1.24 -10.86 -5.41
C PRO A 47 1.28 -11.36 -6.86
N VAL A 48 0.22 -11.11 -7.63
CA VAL A 48 0.16 -11.47 -9.06
C VAL A 48 1.04 -10.52 -9.87
N ALA A 49 0.91 -9.22 -9.64
CA ALA A 49 1.66 -8.19 -10.35
C ALA A 49 3.17 -8.24 -10.02
N MET A 50 3.55 -8.55 -8.78
CA MET A 50 4.96 -8.73 -8.39
C MET A 50 5.65 -9.88 -9.14
N ARG A 51 4.89 -10.80 -9.76
CA ARG A 51 5.43 -11.86 -10.64
C ARG A 51 5.61 -11.40 -12.09
N GLY A 52 5.35 -10.14 -12.42
CA GLY A 52 5.44 -9.59 -13.77
C GLY A 52 4.31 -10.05 -14.70
N LEU A 53 3.18 -10.50 -14.14
CA LEU A 53 2.01 -10.93 -14.90
C LEU A 53 1.04 -9.76 -15.11
N ASP A 54 0.33 -9.77 -16.23
CA ASP A 54 -0.76 -8.83 -16.48
C ASP A 54 -1.92 -9.09 -15.49
N VAL A 55 -2.46 -8.01 -14.91
CA VAL A 55 -3.53 -8.09 -13.91
C VAL A 55 -4.71 -7.20 -14.31
N CYS A 56 -5.88 -7.82 -14.44
CA CYS A 56 -7.17 -7.13 -14.58
C CYS A 56 -7.98 -7.24 -13.28
N GLY A 57 -8.10 -6.15 -12.53
CA GLY A 57 -8.85 -6.11 -11.26
C GLY A 57 -10.17 -5.32 -11.36
N ARG A 58 -11.25 -5.86 -10.79
CA ARG A 58 -12.54 -5.16 -10.67
C ARG A 58 -12.89 -4.96 -9.20
N ALA A 59 -12.98 -3.71 -8.76
CA ALA A 59 -13.43 -3.35 -7.42
C ALA A 59 -14.19 -2.02 -7.43
N ARG A 60 -15.00 -1.75 -6.40
CA ARG A 60 -15.77 -0.51 -6.26
C ARG A 60 -14.85 0.71 -6.11
N THR A 61 -15.38 1.92 -6.28
CA THR A 61 -14.65 3.17 -5.99
C THR A 61 -14.32 3.22 -4.49
N GLY A 62 -13.16 3.79 -4.14
CA GLY A 62 -12.68 3.82 -2.75
C GLY A 62 -11.99 2.54 -2.26
N SER A 63 -11.96 1.46 -3.05
CA SER A 63 -11.30 0.20 -2.66
C SER A 63 -9.77 0.20 -2.77
N GLY A 64 -9.12 1.35 -2.96
CA GLY A 64 -7.65 1.46 -3.03
C GLY A 64 -6.97 0.85 -4.26
N LYS A 65 -7.68 0.74 -5.40
CA LYS A 65 -7.12 0.23 -6.66
C LYS A 65 -5.85 0.97 -7.10
N THR A 66 -5.74 2.26 -6.84
CA THR A 66 -4.56 3.08 -7.21
C THR A 66 -3.27 2.49 -6.65
N LEU A 67 -3.24 2.11 -5.37
CA LEU A 67 -2.09 1.44 -4.78
C LEU A 67 -1.94 0.00 -5.25
N ALA A 68 -3.05 -0.70 -5.52
CA ALA A 68 -3.02 -2.08 -6.00
C ALA A 68 -2.22 -2.25 -7.31
N PHE A 69 -2.21 -1.22 -8.17
CA PHE A 69 -1.50 -1.21 -9.45
C PHE A 69 -0.28 -0.30 -9.50
N GLY A 70 -0.06 0.54 -8.48
CA GLY A 70 1.07 1.48 -8.44
C GLY A 70 2.20 1.06 -7.51
N VAL A 71 2.00 0.03 -6.68
CA VAL A 71 3.03 -0.54 -5.79
C VAL A 71 3.96 -1.53 -6.51
N PRO A 72 3.45 -2.48 -7.32
CA PRO A 72 4.29 -3.34 -8.16
C PRO A 72 5.02 -2.53 -9.23
#